data_AF-A0A6J1W4Y1-F1
#
_entry.id   AF-A0A6J1W4Y1-F1
#
_cell.length_a   1.000
_cell.length_b   1.000
_cell.length_c   1.000
_cell.angle_alpha   90.00
_cell.angle_beta   90.00
_cell.angle_gamma   90.00
#
_symmetry.space_group_name_H-M   'P 1'
#
loop_
_entity.id
_entity.type
_entity.pdbx_description
1 polymer ?
#
loop_
_entity_poly.entity_id
_entity_poly.type
_entity_poly.pdbx_seq_one_letter_code
_entity_poly.pdbx_strand_id
1 'polypeptide(L)'
;VITRPDWDSYNLNNDVALLKLSSPVQLNAYISPVRLASPTEVLPQGSKCVTTGWGRNNLNSQQSAVILQQVVLPLVPVDVCQQKLPRPITSSMLCAGGAGATSCH
;
A
#
# COMPACT_ATOMS: atom_id res chain seq x y z
N VAL A 1 -7.77 10.10 15.61
CA VAL A 1 -7.54 9.83 14.17
C VAL A 1 -7.78 11.13 13.43
N ILE A 2 -6.94 11.46 12.45
CA ILE A 2 -7.13 12.61 11.56
C ILE A 2 -7.36 12.05 10.16
N THR A 3 -8.58 12.15 9.65
CA THR A 3 -8.96 11.63 8.34
C THR A 3 -8.84 12.72 7.28
N ARG A 4 -8.60 12.31 6.03
CA ARG A 4 -8.76 13.22 4.89
C ARG A 4 -10.22 13.69 4.79
N PRO A 5 -10.48 15.00 4.66
CA PRO A 5 -11.85 15.52 4.56
C PRO A 5 -12.51 15.19 3.21
N ASP A 6 -11.70 14.89 2.20
CA ASP A 6 -12.09 14.54 0.82
C ASP A 6 -11.94 13.03 0.54
N TRP A 7 -11.98 12.20 1.59
CA TRP A 7 -12.10 10.74 1.48
C TRP A 7 -13.44 10.35 0.84
N ASP A 8 -13.40 9.50 -0.18
CA ASP A 8 -14.60 9.01 -0.86
C ASP A 8 -14.65 7.47 -0.80
N SER A 9 -15.59 6.94 -0.01
CA SER A 9 -15.76 5.50 0.18
C SER A 9 -16.29 4.76 -1.05
N TYR A 10 -16.87 5.47 -2.03
CA TYR A 10 -17.41 4.83 -3.24
C TYR A 10 -16.29 4.42 -4.20
N ASN A 11 -15.37 5.35 -4.50
CA ASN A 11 -14.26 5.13 -5.42
C ASN A 11 -12.90 4.88 -4.72
N LEU A 12 -12.86 4.94 -3.39
CA LEU A 12 -11.65 4.80 -2.57
C LEU A 12 -10.62 5.92 -2.80
N ASN A 13 -11.04 7.09 -3.28
CA ASN A 13 -10.15 8.20 -3.52
C ASN A 13 -9.73 8.86 -2.20
N ASN A 14 -8.43 9.18 -2.09
CA ASN A 14 -7.81 9.77 -0.91
C ASN A 14 -7.90 8.89 0.36
N ASP A 15 -7.74 7.56 0.21
CA ASP A 15 -7.71 6.59 1.32
C ASP A 15 -6.43 6.73 2.18
N VAL A 16 -6.38 7.74 3.02
CA VAL A 16 -5.26 7.96 3.95
C VAL A 16 -5.73 8.69 5.22
N ALA A 17 -5.16 8.29 6.35
CA ALA A 17 -5.41 8.91 7.65
C ALA A 17 -4.14 8.95 8.50
N LEU A 18 -4.08 9.88 9.45
CA LEU A 18 -3.03 9.95 10.45
C LEU A 18 -3.53 9.46 11.81
N LEU A 19 -2.73 8.60 12.44
CA LEU A 19 -2.93 8.15 13.81
C LEU A 19 -1.92 8.86 14.72
N LYS A 20 -2.41 9.69 15.64
CA LYS A 20 -1.59 10.29 16.69
C LYS A 20 -1.57 9.35 17.89
N LEU A 21 -0.39 8.86 18.24
CA LEU A 21 -0.19 8.05 19.45
C LEU A 21 -0.51 8.88 20.70
N SER A 22 -1.02 8.23 21.75
CA SER A 22 -1.32 8.87 23.04
C SER A 22 -0.07 9.36 23.76
N SER A 23 1.07 8.72 23.50
CA SER A 23 2.41 9.12 23.97
C SER A 23 3.46 8.90 22.87
N PRO A 24 4.58 9.65 22.86
CA PRO A 24 5.67 9.42 21.93
C PRO A 24 6.27 8.01 22.09
N VAL A 25 6.63 7.38 20.96
CA VAL A 25 7.38 6.12 20.97
C VAL A 25 8.89 6.40 21.04
N GLN A 26 9.63 5.58 21.76
CA GLN A 26 11.09 5.64 21.76
C GLN A 26 11.64 4.84 20.58
N LEU A 27 12.41 5.49 19.70
CA LEU A 27 13.07 4.83 18.58
C LEU A 27 14.21 3.95 19.07
N ASN A 28 14.43 2.83 18.39
CA ASN A 28 15.50 1.88 18.69
C ASN A 28 15.81 1.01 17.47
N ALA A 29 16.58 -0.07 17.65
CA ALA A 29 16.96 -0.98 16.56
C ALA A 29 15.76 -1.69 15.87
N TYR A 30 14.59 -1.71 16.51
CA TYR A 30 13.37 -2.37 16.03
C TYR A 30 12.25 -1.39 15.67
N ILE A 31 12.40 -0.09 15.99
CA ILE A 31 11.38 0.94 15.80
C ILE A 31 12.01 2.13 15.09
N SER A 32 11.65 2.33 13.83
CA SER A 32 12.09 3.46 13.01
C SER A 32 10.97 3.95 12.07
N PRO A 33 10.91 5.26 11.77
CA PRO A 33 9.96 5.79 10.82
C PRO A 33 10.37 5.48 9.38
N VAL A 34 9.37 5.36 8.49
CA VAL A 34 9.59 5.35 7.03
C VAL A 34 9.67 6.79 6.51
N ARG A 35 10.48 7.01 5.46
CA ARG A 35 10.54 8.31 4.77
C ARG A 35 9.26 8.51 3.95
N LEU A 36 8.71 9.73 3.99
CA LEU A 36 7.66 10.15 3.07
C LEU A 36 8.27 10.55 1.72
N ALA A 37 7.57 10.21 0.63
CA ALA A 37 7.94 10.67 -0.70
C ALA A 37 7.84 12.20 -0.81
N SER A 38 8.68 12.81 -1.63
CA SER A 38 8.52 14.24 -1.97
C SER A 38 7.24 14.44 -2.80
N PRO A 39 6.53 15.58 -2.67
CA PRO A 39 5.40 15.89 -3.55
C PRO A 39 5.72 15.88 -5.05
N THR A 40 7.00 16.03 -5.40
CA THR A 40 7.50 16.00 -6.79
C THR A 40 8.27 14.73 -7.13
N GLU A 41 8.24 13.72 -6.25
CA GLU A 41 8.93 12.45 -6.49
C GLU A 41 8.22 11.66 -7.58
N VAL A 42 8.95 11.33 -8.63
CA VAL A 42 8.46 10.51 -9.73
C VAL A 42 9.08 9.12 -9.60
N LEU A 43 8.25 8.12 -9.34
CA LEU A 43 8.67 6.74 -9.28
C LEU A 43 8.68 6.13 -10.69
N PRO A 44 9.82 5.65 -11.22
CA PRO A 44 9.89 5.07 -12.56
C PRO A 44 9.00 3.83 -12.68
N GLN A 45 8.30 3.69 -13.80
CA GLN A 45 7.53 2.47 -14.10
C GLN A 45 8.43 1.23 -14.11
N GLY A 46 7.92 0.10 -13.62
CA GLY A 46 8.71 -1.11 -13.43
C GLY A 46 9.64 -1.10 -12.22
N SER A 47 9.73 0.01 -11.47
CA SER A 47 10.50 0.04 -10.22
C SER A 47 9.99 -1.02 -9.26
N LYS A 48 10.92 -1.75 -8.63
CA LYS A 48 10.59 -2.80 -7.67
C LYS A 48 10.27 -2.17 -6.31
N CYS A 49 9.02 -2.28 -5.91
CA CYS A 49 8.53 -1.91 -4.59
C CYS A 49 8.40 -3.16 -3.72
N VAL A 50 8.41 -2.99 -2.40
CA VAL A 50 8.19 -4.08 -1.44
C VAL A 50 6.90 -3.78 -0.69
N THR A 51 6.02 -4.77 -0.61
CA THR A 51 4.91 -4.75 0.34
C THR A 51 5.19 -5.76 1.43
N THR A 52 4.91 -5.39 2.68
CA THR A 52 5.15 -6.22 3.86
C THR A 52 3.91 -6.29 4.72
N GLY A 53 3.65 -7.44 5.35
CA GLY A 53 2.53 -7.56 6.28
C GLY A 53 2.30 -8.97 6.78
N TRP A 54 1.27 -9.13 7.61
CA TRP A 54 0.83 -10.40 8.18
C TRP A 54 -0.48 -10.88 7.54
N GLY A 55 -0.80 -10.39 6.34
CA GLY A 55 -1.97 -10.81 5.58
C GLY A 55 -1.98 -12.31 5.27
N ARG A 56 -3.06 -12.78 4.66
CA ARG A 56 -3.18 -14.20 4.27
C ARG A 56 -2.09 -14.54 3.25
N ASN A 57 -1.32 -15.59 3.55
CA ASN A 57 -0.31 -16.15 2.64
C ASN A 57 -0.73 -17.51 2.05
N ASN A 58 -1.92 -17.98 2.40
CA ASN A 58 -2.53 -19.19 1.88
C ASN A 58 -3.99 -18.91 1.54
N LEU A 59 -4.34 -18.99 0.25
CA LEU A 59 -5.69 -18.71 -0.24
C LEU A 59 -6.75 -19.69 0.29
N ASN A 60 -6.34 -20.88 0.73
CA ASN A 60 -7.23 -21.89 1.30
C ASN A 60 -7.41 -21.73 2.82
N SER A 61 -6.70 -20.79 3.44
CA SER A 61 -6.79 -20.51 4.87
C SER A 61 -7.38 -19.14 5.12
N GLN A 62 -8.22 -19.05 6.16
CA GLN A 62 -8.69 -17.77 6.68
C GLN A 62 -7.69 -17.15 7.68
N GLN A 63 -6.62 -17.89 8.03
CA GLN A 63 -5.64 -17.45 9.01
C GLN A 63 -4.60 -16.52 8.38
N SER A 64 -4.33 -15.43 9.09
CA SER A 64 -3.21 -14.52 8.84
C SER A 64 -1.86 -15.20 9.11
N ALA A 65 -0.81 -14.75 8.43
CA ALA A 65 0.53 -15.20 8.70
C ALA A 65 0.98 -14.78 10.12
N VAL A 66 1.62 -15.67 10.86
CA VAL A 66 2.17 -15.35 12.20
C VAL A 66 3.53 -14.64 12.08
N ILE A 67 4.27 -14.94 11.01
CA ILE A 67 5.58 -14.33 10.71
C ILE A 67 5.36 -13.26 9.64
N LEU A 68 6.05 -12.11 9.77
CA LEU A 68 5.99 -11.04 8.78
C LEU A 68 6.39 -11.56 7.40
N GLN A 69 5.53 -11.33 6.41
CA GLN A 69 5.78 -11.68 5.01
C GLN A 69 6.17 -10.44 4.22
N GLN A 70 6.88 -10.66 3.11
CA GLN A 70 7.18 -9.63 2.14
C GLN A 70 7.04 -10.14 0.71
N VAL A 71 6.70 -9.26 -0.21
CA VAL A 71 6.70 -9.54 -1.65
C VAL A 71 7.20 -8.32 -2.42
N VAL A 72 8.03 -8.59 -3.43
CA VAL A 72 8.54 -7.59 -4.36
C VAL A 72 7.58 -7.50 -5.55
N LEU A 73 7.07 -6.30 -5.83
CA LEU A 73 6.13 -6.03 -6.92
C LEU A 73 6.64 -4.88 -7.77
N PRO A 74 6.54 -4.94 -9.11
CA PRO A 74 6.85 -3.81 -9.96
C PRO A 74 5.72 -2.77 -9.90
N LEU A 75 6.08 -1.49 -10.01
CA LEU A 75 5.12 -0.46 -10.38
C LEU A 75 4.62 -0.69 -11.81
N VAL A 76 3.32 -0.48 -12.00
CA VAL A 76 2.63 -0.68 -13.27
C VAL A 76 1.98 0.63 -13.71
N PRO A 77 2.01 0.95 -15.01
CA PRO A 77 1.29 2.10 -15.53
C PRO A 77 -0.21 2.06 -15.20
N VAL A 78 -0.78 3.20 -14.82
CA VAL A 78 -2.19 3.31 -14.40
C VAL A 78 -3.14 2.90 -15.52
N ASP A 79 -2.85 3.27 -16.77
CA ASP A 79 -3.62 2.89 -17.95
C ASP A 79 -3.67 1.37 -18.15
N VAL A 80 -2.57 0.67 -17.93
CA VAL A 80 -2.48 -0.80 -17.99
C VAL A 80 -3.34 -1.44 -16.89
N CYS A 81 -3.32 -0.90 -15.68
CA CYS A 81 -4.15 -1.41 -14.58
C CYS A 81 -5.63 -1.08 -14.76
N GLN A 82 -5.96 0.10 -15.30
CA GLN A 82 -7.33 0.51 -15.57
C GLN A 82 -8.05 -0.44 -16.54
N GLN A 83 -7.33 -0.98 -17.53
CA GLN A 83 -7.87 -1.98 -18.46
C GLN A 83 -8.25 -3.31 -17.79
N LYS A 84 -7.70 -3.59 -16.60
CA LYS A 84 -7.92 -4.84 -15.86
C LYS A 84 -8.85 -4.69 -14.66
N LEU A 85 -9.10 -3.46 -14.20
CA LEU A 85 -9.90 -3.19 -13.01
C LEU A 85 -11.24 -2.56 -13.38
N PRO A 86 -12.35 -3.02 -12.77
CA PRO A 86 -13.69 -2.51 -13.07
C PRO A 86 -13.96 -1.11 -12.49
N ARG A 87 -13.11 -0.62 -11.58
CA ARG A 87 -13.26 0.69 -10.93
C ARG A 87 -12.29 1.71 -11.55
N PRO A 88 -12.72 2.99 -11.70
CA PRO A 88 -11.81 4.05 -12.10
C PRO A 88 -10.67 4.25 -11.09
N ILE A 89 -9.45 4.39 -11.60
CA ILE A 89 -8.24 4.70 -10.83
C ILE A 89 -8.02 6.22 -10.91
N THR A 90 -7.87 6.87 -9.76
CA THR A 90 -7.69 8.33 -9.69
C THR A 90 -6.21 8.73 -9.73
N SER A 91 -5.94 10.03 -9.89
CA SER A 91 -4.58 10.58 -9.80
C SER A 91 -3.95 10.48 -8.39
N SER A 92 -4.75 10.18 -7.36
CA SER A 92 -4.27 9.95 -5.99
C SER A 92 -3.86 8.50 -5.74
N MET A 93 -3.86 7.64 -6.77
CA MET A 93 -3.56 6.21 -6.68
C MET A 93 -2.33 5.83 -7.52
N LEU A 94 -1.68 4.74 -7.12
CA LEU A 94 -0.59 4.11 -7.85
C LEU A 94 -0.96 2.65 -8.08
N CYS A 95 -0.35 2.03 -9.10
CA CYS A 95 -0.56 0.63 -9.39
C CYS A 95 0.72 -0.17 -9.25
N ALA A 96 0.62 -1.34 -8.63
CA ALA A 96 1.71 -2.29 -8.48
C ALA A 96 1.14 -3.71 -8.58
N GLY A 97 1.89 -4.61 -9.20
CA GLY A 97 1.45 -6.00 -9.35
C GLY A 97 2.09 -6.70 -10.53
N GLY A 98 2.12 -8.03 -10.47
CA GLY A 98 2.69 -8.89 -11.50
C GLY A 98 2.20 -10.33 -11.35
N ALA A 99 2.58 -11.20 -12.29
CA ALA A 99 2.21 -12.61 -12.21
C ALA A 99 2.92 -13.30 -11.02
N GLY A 100 2.16 -14.07 -10.23
CA GLY A 100 2.69 -15.02 -9.24
C GLY A 100 2.59 -14.61 -7.76
N ALA A 101 2.55 -13.32 -7.44
CA ALA A 101 2.40 -12.87 -6.05
C ALA A 101 1.71 -11.48 -5.98
N THR A 102 0.95 -11.24 -4.92
CA THR A 102 0.15 -10.02 -4.72
C THR A 102 0.11 -9.63 -3.25
N SER A 103 -0.13 -8.35 -2.97
CA SER A 103 -0.69 -7.96 -1.68
C SER A 103 -2.10 -8.54 -1.56
N CYS A 104 -2.40 -9.17 -0.43
CA CYS A 104 -3.72 -9.74 -0.15
C CYS A 104 -4.28 -9.06 1.11
N HIS A 105 -5.60 -8.83 1.10
CA HIS A 105 -6.35 -8.41 2.28
C HIS A 105 -6.61 -9.60 3.21
#